data_AF-E9F3H1-F1
#
_entry.id   AF-E9F3H1-F1
#
_cell.length_a   1.000
_cell.length_b   1.000
_cell.length_c   1.000
_cell.angle_alpha   90.00
_cell.angle_beta   90.00
_cell.angle_gamma   90.00
#
_symmetry.space_group_name_H-M   'P 1'
#
loop_
_entity.id
_entity.type
_entity.pdbx_description
1 polymer ?
#
loop_
_entity_poly.entity_id
_entity_poly.type
_entity_poly.pdbx_seq_one_letter_code
_entity_poly.pdbx_strand_id
1 'polypeptide(L)'
;MGNETVSGPLLDHVVVLVSHATLVQLPSRLQHVLVISPGGTHADGATTNKLILFEDGFYIELIAFVDGLDPELRKNHRWGREKENTVIDWAYTLGHEEQFEAVRERVRRAGASIHYGPPEPGGRTRDDGTVLKWAVATAQHDGGSAVQPGKLPFWCFDRTPRHLRVPYEQDPLRTRHPCGARGISAIRVVVPAGEQKVLGQVYHAIHEPKVPINLWRFGVPSKTSTSRGSVVLLRGNEFAIHEVILLGSPDRTIELLPGLYIRISPY
;
A
#
# COMPACT_ATOMS: atom_id res chain seq x y z
N MET A 1 25.32 18.86 -15.14
CA MET A 1 24.78 17.78 -14.30
C MET A 1 23.28 17.96 -14.31
N GLY A 2 22.55 17.07 -14.97
CA GLY A 2 21.10 17.23 -15.14
C GLY A 2 20.40 17.19 -13.78
N ASN A 3 19.55 18.18 -13.52
CA ASN A 3 18.56 18.11 -12.46
C ASN A 3 17.61 16.96 -12.84
N GLU A 4 17.91 15.73 -12.41
CA GLU A 4 16.89 14.70 -12.35
C GLU A 4 15.86 15.20 -11.34
N THR A 5 14.73 15.67 -11.85
CA THR A 5 13.57 15.95 -11.03
C THR A 5 13.27 14.69 -10.23
N VAL A 6 13.43 14.75 -8.91
CA VAL A 6 13.02 13.66 -8.01
C VAL A 6 11.58 13.30 -8.38
N SER A 7 11.36 12.10 -8.89
CA SER A 7 10.00 11.66 -9.22
C SER A 7 9.21 11.60 -7.92
N GLY A 8 8.01 12.18 -7.90
CA GLY A 8 7.11 12.07 -6.74
C GLY A 8 6.82 10.62 -6.36
N PRO A 9 6.23 10.39 -5.17
CA PRO A 9 5.94 9.03 -4.70
C PRO A 9 5.04 8.27 -5.68
N LEU A 10 5.32 6.98 -5.84
CA LEU A 10 4.53 6.05 -6.64
C LEU A 10 3.76 5.11 -5.71
N LEU A 11 2.44 5.00 -5.85
CA LEU A 11 1.63 4.12 -5.02
C LEU A 11 1.87 2.65 -5.39
N ASP A 12 2.51 1.90 -4.50
CA ASP A 12 2.93 0.52 -4.75
C ASP A 12 1.75 -0.45 -4.54
N HIS A 13 1.14 -0.41 -3.36
CA HIS A 13 0.01 -1.27 -3.01
C HIS A 13 -0.76 -0.76 -1.81
N VAL A 14 -1.95 -1.33 -1.61
CA VAL A 14 -2.66 -1.31 -0.32
C VAL A 14 -2.65 -2.70 0.30
N VAL A 15 -2.72 -2.75 1.63
CA VAL A 15 -2.70 -3.99 2.41
C VAL A 15 -4.07 -4.20 3.03
N VAL A 16 -4.67 -5.35 2.73
CA VAL A 16 -5.94 -5.82 3.30
C VAL A 16 -5.64 -7.02 4.19
N LEU A 17 -5.78 -6.85 5.49
CA LEU A 17 -5.61 -7.95 6.44
C LEU A 17 -6.85 -8.83 6.42
N VAL A 18 -6.67 -10.13 6.33
CA VAL A 18 -7.73 -11.15 6.40
C VAL A 18 -7.33 -12.27 7.34
N SER A 19 -8.30 -13.07 7.76
CA SER A 19 -8.00 -14.32 8.48
C SER A 19 -7.27 -15.30 7.56
N HIS A 20 -6.47 -16.20 8.13
CA HIS A 20 -5.82 -17.27 7.35
C HIS A 20 -6.84 -18.11 6.57
N ALA A 21 -7.95 -18.50 7.22
CA ALA A 21 -9.02 -19.27 6.60
C ALA A 21 -9.63 -18.53 5.38
N THR A 22 -9.86 -17.22 5.52
CA THR A 22 -10.34 -16.38 4.41
C THR A 22 -9.34 -16.30 3.27
N LEU A 23 -8.04 -16.19 3.56
CA LEU A 23 -7.02 -16.13 2.52
C LEU A 23 -6.92 -17.45 1.75
N VAL A 24 -6.96 -18.58 2.45
CA VAL A 24 -6.95 -19.92 1.84
C VAL A 24 -8.18 -20.07 0.93
N GLN A 25 -9.36 -19.79 1.46
CA GLN A 25 -10.64 -19.92 0.76
C GLN A 25 -11.33 -18.56 0.61
N LEU A 26 -10.92 -17.82 -0.42
CA LEU A 26 -11.55 -16.56 -0.77
C LEU A 26 -13.00 -16.80 -1.23
N PRO A 27 -13.93 -15.84 -1.02
CA PRO A 27 -15.29 -15.97 -1.49
C PRO A 27 -15.32 -16.26 -2.99
N SER A 28 -15.97 -17.36 -3.41
CA SER A 28 -16.01 -17.80 -4.81
C SER A 28 -16.51 -16.71 -5.76
N ARG A 29 -17.43 -15.84 -5.28
CA ARG A 29 -17.90 -14.66 -6.02
C ARG A 29 -16.78 -13.74 -6.52
N LEU A 30 -15.62 -13.69 -5.84
CA LEU A 30 -14.50 -12.84 -6.26
C LEU A 30 -13.91 -13.25 -7.60
N GLN A 31 -13.91 -14.54 -7.93
CA GLN A 31 -13.38 -15.04 -9.21
C GLN A 31 -14.17 -14.52 -10.42
N HIS A 32 -15.40 -14.04 -10.21
CA HIS A 32 -16.26 -13.47 -11.25
C HIS A 32 -16.09 -11.95 -11.41
N VAL A 33 -15.33 -11.31 -10.54
CA VAL A 33 -15.13 -9.84 -10.56
C VAL A 33 -13.67 -9.44 -10.61
N LEU A 34 -12.76 -10.23 -10.05
CA LEU A 34 -11.33 -9.94 -9.96
C LEU A 34 -10.52 -11.18 -10.33
N VAL A 35 -9.32 -10.95 -10.83
CA VAL A 35 -8.32 -12.00 -11.06
C VAL A 35 -7.35 -11.97 -9.89
N ILE A 36 -7.26 -13.09 -9.18
CA ILE A 36 -6.40 -13.23 -8.00
C ILE A 36 -5.16 -14.01 -8.41
N SER A 37 -4.00 -13.41 -8.21
CA SER A 37 -2.70 -14.00 -8.44
C SER A 37 -2.16 -14.70 -7.18
N PRO A 38 -1.39 -15.78 -7.35
CA PRO A 38 -0.68 -16.40 -6.24
C PRO A 38 0.31 -15.42 -5.61
N GLY A 39 0.49 -15.57 -4.29
CA GLY A 39 1.43 -14.79 -3.50
C GLY A 39 2.51 -15.69 -2.90
N GLY A 40 2.47 -15.88 -1.58
CA GLY A 40 3.30 -16.84 -0.83
C GLY A 40 3.66 -16.31 0.58
N THR A 41 4.65 -16.93 1.23
CA THR A 41 5.01 -16.65 2.63
C THR A 41 6.17 -15.66 2.76
N HIS A 42 5.99 -14.64 3.60
CA HIS A 42 7.02 -13.66 3.91
C HIS A 42 8.25 -14.29 4.60
N ALA A 43 9.41 -13.68 4.42
CA ALA A 43 10.70 -14.23 4.83
C ALA A 43 10.83 -14.43 6.35
N ASP A 44 10.06 -13.69 7.16
CA ASP A 44 9.96 -13.87 8.61
C ASP A 44 9.07 -15.04 9.03
N GLY A 45 8.35 -15.67 8.08
CA GLY A 45 7.43 -16.76 8.31
C GLY A 45 6.10 -16.36 8.98
N ALA A 46 5.89 -15.08 9.30
CA ALA A 46 4.75 -14.66 10.10
C ALA A 46 3.47 -14.51 9.28
N THR A 47 3.59 -14.13 8.00
CA THR A 47 2.44 -13.81 7.15
C THR A 47 2.56 -14.42 5.76
N THR A 48 1.42 -14.69 5.14
CA THR A 48 1.29 -15.18 3.77
C THR A 48 0.26 -14.35 3.02
N ASN A 49 0.31 -14.33 1.68
CA ASN A 49 -0.54 -13.44 0.91
C ASN A 49 -1.06 -14.02 -0.42
N LYS A 50 -2.03 -13.31 -0.99
CA LYS A 50 -2.49 -13.38 -2.38
C LYS A 50 -2.55 -11.97 -2.95
N LEU A 51 -2.42 -11.82 -4.26
CA LEU A 51 -2.28 -10.53 -4.91
C LEU A 51 -3.42 -10.27 -5.90
N ILE A 52 -3.87 -9.02 -6.00
CA ILE A 52 -4.74 -8.56 -7.09
C ILE A 52 -3.96 -7.48 -7.83
N LEU A 53 -3.50 -7.80 -9.05
CA LEU A 53 -2.56 -6.97 -9.82
C LEU A 53 -3.32 -6.07 -10.79
N PHE A 54 -2.86 -4.84 -10.99
CA PHE A 54 -3.48 -3.90 -11.94
C PHE A 54 -2.53 -3.47 -13.05
N GLU A 55 -3.09 -2.97 -14.16
CA GLU A 55 -2.35 -2.58 -15.38
C GLU A 55 -1.37 -1.43 -15.12
N ASP A 56 -1.65 -0.58 -14.13
CA ASP A 56 -0.81 0.54 -13.72
C ASP A 56 0.32 0.15 -12.75
N GLY A 57 0.47 -1.13 -12.43
CA GLY A 57 1.52 -1.68 -11.57
C GLY A 57 1.26 -1.54 -10.08
N PHE A 58 0.14 -0.92 -9.68
CA PHE A 58 -0.41 -1.02 -8.34
C PHE A 58 -0.97 -2.43 -8.09
N TYR A 59 -1.03 -2.86 -6.83
CA TYR A 59 -1.74 -4.08 -6.45
C TYR A 59 -2.45 -3.96 -5.10
N ILE A 60 -3.45 -4.81 -4.87
CA ILE A 60 -4.01 -5.05 -3.53
C ILE A 60 -3.35 -6.32 -2.98
N GLU A 61 -2.74 -6.20 -1.81
CA GLU A 61 -2.22 -7.34 -1.04
C GLU A 61 -3.31 -7.86 -0.10
N LEU A 62 -3.81 -9.07 -0.34
CA LEU A 62 -4.58 -9.79 0.66
C LEU A 62 -3.59 -10.54 1.53
N ILE A 63 -3.41 -10.12 2.78
CA ILE A 63 -2.43 -10.70 3.70
C ILE A 63 -3.13 -11.37 4.88
N ALA A 64 -2.58 -12.48 5.35
CA ALA A 64 -2.98 -13.12 6.59
C ALA A 64 -1.75 -13.51 7.41
N PHE A 65 -1.89 -13.53 8.74
CA PHE A 65 -0.96 -14.27 9.58
C PHE A 65 -1.09 -15.77 9.28
N VAL A 66 0.03 -16.50 9.28
CA VAL A 66 0.02 -17.95 9.05
C VAL A 66 -0.78 -18.66 10.15
N ASP A 67 -1.38 -19.80 9.80
CA ASP A 67 -2.11 -20.61 10.78
C ASP A 67 -1.19 -21.07 11.92
N GLY A 68 -1.70 -21.05 13.15
CA GLY A 68 -0.95 -21.45 14.33
C GLY A 68 0.26 -20.56 14.68
N LEU A 69 0.39 -19.36 14.11
CA LEU A 69 1.43 -18.41 14.53
C LEU A 69 1.32 -18.13 16.04
N ASP A 70 2.47 -18.10 16.71
CA ASP A 70 2.56 -17.71 18.12
C ASP A 70 1.83 -16.37 18.35
N PRO A 71 0.83 -16.32 19.26
CA PRO A 71 0.09 -15.09 19.56
C PRO A 71 0.97 -13.90 19.96
N GLU A 72 2.10 -14.13 20.65
CA GLU A 72 3.02 -13.05 21.02
C GLU A 72 3.84 -12.58 19.80
N LEU A 73 4.22 -13.48 18.89
CA LEU A 73 4.82 -13.07 17.60
C LEU A 73 3.83 -12.24 16.78
N ARG A 74 2.56 -12.68 16.69
CA ARG A 74 1.50 -11.89 16.03
C ARG A 74 1.39 -10.52 16.68
N LYS A 75 1.25 -10.44 18.00
CA LYS A 75 1.06 -9.19 18.75
C LYS A 75 2.22 -8.21 18.62
N ASN A 76 3.45 -8.71 18.43
CA ASN A 76 4.65 -7.91 18.21
C ASN A 76 4.85 -7.50 16.75
N HIS A 77 4.15 -8.13 15.80
CA HIS A 77 4.16 -7.71 14.40
C HIS A 77 3.45 -6.35 14.22
N ARG A 78 3.93 -5.52 13.28
CA ARG A 78 3.39 -4.16 13.03
C ARG A 78 1.89 -4.13 12.77
N TRP A 79 1.36 -5.18 12.14
CA TRP A 79 -0.06 -5.35 11.81
C TRP A 79 -0.81 -6.27 12.79
N GLY A 80 -0.15 -6.70 13.87
CA GLY A 80 -0.63 -7.72 14.80
C GLY A 80 -1.96 -7.43 15.46
N ARG A 81 -2.22 -6.14 15.68
CA ARG A 81 -3.39 -5.61 16.38
C ARG A 81 -4.40 -4.96 15.43
N GLU A 82 -4.11 -4.96 14.13
CA GLU A 82 -5.01 -4.39 13.14
C GLU A 82 -6.23 -5.30 12.94
N LYS A 83 -7.34 -4.68 12.56
CA LYS A 83 -8.60 -5.39 12.36
C LYS A 83 -8.53 -6.23 11.08
N GLU A 84 -8.96 -7.49 11.18
CA GLU A 84 -9.13 -8.34 9.99
C GLU A 84 -10.33 -7.87 9.15
N ASN A 85 -10.30 -8.18 7.86
CA ASN A 85 -11.25 -7.76 6.82
C ASN A 85 -11.33 -6.24 6.65
N THR A 86 -10.21 -5.53 6.82
CA THR A 86 -10.12 -4.09 6.54
C THR A 86 -8.85 -3.76 5.74
N VAL A 87 -8.85 -2.62 5.05
CA VAL A 87 -7.59 -2.02 4.59
C VAL A 87 -6.86 -1.50 5.81
N ILE A 88 -5.66 -2.02 6.06
CA ILE A 88 -4.89 -1.73 7.29
C ILE A 88 -3.69 -0.84 7.03
N ASP A 89 -3.20 -0.80 5.80
CA ASP A 89 -1.99 -0.06 5.46
C ASP A 89 -1.86 0.16 3.96
N TRP A 90 -0.86 0.93 3.55
CA TRP A 90 -0.54 1.14 2.15
C TRP A 90 0.91 1.65 1.98
N ALA A 91 1.48 1.38 0.81
CA ALA A 91 2.89 1.58 0.54
C ALA A 91 3.14 2.54 -0.61
N TYR A 92 4.11 3.44 -0.42
CA TYR A 92 4.77 4.11 -1.53
C TYR A 92 6.05 3.39 -1.95
N THR A 93 6.48 3.69 -3.17
CA THR A 93 7.82 3.41 -3.69
C THR A 93 8.35 4.62 -4.45
N LEU A 94 9.61 4.54 -4.88
CA LEU A 94 10.28 5.53 -5.73
C LEU A 94 10.90 4.82 -6.94
N GLY A 95 11.31 5.58 -7.95
CA GLY A 95 12.06 5.01 -9.07
C GLY A 95 13.35 4.32 -8.61
N HIS A 96 13.99 4.85 -7.55
CA HIS A 96 15.24 4.37 -6.98
C HIS A 96 15.23 4.49 -5.45
N GLU A 97 15.72 3.49 -4.72
CA GLU A 97 15.76 3.45 -3.24
C GLU A 97 16.59 4.63 -2.68
N GLU A 98 17.67 5.02 -3.37
CA GLU A 98 18.59 6.08 -2.98
C GLU A 98 17.92 7.45 -2.87
N GLN A 99 16.81 7.66 -3.60
CA GLN A 99 16.02 8.89 -3.53
C GLN A 99 15.27 9.04 -2.21
N PHE A 100 15.13 7.95 -1.43
CA PHE A 100 14.38 7.97 -0.19
C PHE A 100 15.03 8.82 0.90
N GLU A 101 16.36 8.95 0.92
CA GLU A 101 17.02 9.80 1.92
C GLU A 101 16.58 11.26 1.79
N ALA A 102 16.38 11.75 0.55
CA ALA A 102 15.84 13.09 0.34
C ALA A 102 14.43 13.24 0.92
N VAL A 103 13.58 12.20 0.83
CA VAL A 103 12.25 12.19 1.47
C VAL A 103 12.39 12.24 2.99
N ARG A 104 13.26 11.40 3.59
CA ARG A 104 13.50 11.37 5.03
C ARG A 104 13.97 12.73 5.56
N GLU A 105 14.90 13.37 4.86
CA GLU A 105 15.39 14.71 5.18
C GLU A 105 14.28 15.76 5.16
N ARG A 106 13.41 15.73 4.13
CA ARG A 106 12.28 16.66 4.06
C ARG A 106 11.29 16.46 5.19
N VAL A 107 10.94 15.21 5.49
CA VAL A 107 10.03 14.88 6.59
C VAL A 107 10.62 15.35 7.93
N ARG A 108 11.92 15.12 8.17
CA ARG A 108 12.59 15.60 9.39
C ARG A 108 12.56 17.13 9.50
N ARG A 109 12.83 17.84 8.40
CA ARG A 109 12.80 19.32 8.35
C ARG A 109 11.40 19.91 8.50
N ALA A 110 10.35 19.14 8.20
CA ALA A 110 8.97 19.58 8.39
C ALA A 110 8.59 19.75 9.88
N GLY A 111 9.37 19.18 10.80
CA GLY A 111 9.20 19.38 12.25
C GLY A 111 7.91 18.80 12.82
N ALA A 112 7.36 17.74 12.20
CA ALA A 112 6.08 17.13 12.57
C ALA A 112 6.16 16.15 13.75
N SER A 113 7.31 16.04 14.44
CA SER A 113 7.56 15.02 15.48
C SER A 113 7.37 13.56 15.02
N ILE A 114 7.44 13.35 13.70
CA ILE A 114 7.36 12.07 13.00
C ILE A 114 8.46 12.07 11.94
N HIS A 115 9.16 10.95 11.82
CA HIS A 115 10.19 10.73 10.82
C HIS A 115 10.11 9.30 10.28
N TYR A 116 10.89 9.00 9.25
CA TYR A 116 11.03 7.63 8.72
C TYR A 116 12.40 7.05 9.10
N GLY A 117 12.38 5.80 9.58
CA GLY A 117 13.59 5.00 9.77
C GLY A 117 14.30 4.68 8.45
N PRO A 118 15.53 4.12 8.52
CA PRO A 118 16.17 3.57 7.32
C PRO A 118 15.37 2.36 6.78
N PRO A 119 15.46 2.05 5.46
CA PRO A 119 14.83 0.86 4.91
C PRO A 119 15.42 -0.44 5.48
N GLU A 120 14.57 -1.27 6.09
CA GLU A 120 14.92 -2.57 6.64
C GLU A 120 14.68 -3.69 5.63
N PRO A 121 15.58 -4.68 5.48
CA PRO A 121 15.41 -5.78 4.54
C PRO A 121 14.16 -6.61 4.81
N GLY A 122 13.42 -6.94 3.75
CA GLY A 122 12.29 -7.86 3.77
C GLY A 122 12.31 -8.76 2.53
N GLY A 123 11.35 -9.67 2.45
CA GLY A 123 11.27 -10.60 1.34
C GLY A 123 10.13 -11.61 1.44
N ARG A 124 9.98 -12.42 0.39
CA ARG A 124 9.09 -13.58 0.33
C ARG A 124 9.71 -14.62 -0.59
N THR A 125 9.46 -15.89 -0.29
CA THR A 125 9.72 -17.00 -1.22
C THR A 125 8.43 -17.39 -1.92
N ARG A 126 8.47 -17.50 -3.25
CA ARG A 126 7.35 -18.04 -4.04
C ARG A 126 7.30 -19.56 -3.98
N ASP A 127 6.17 -20.10 -4.43
CA ASP A 127 5.97 -21.55 -4.58
C ASP A 127 6.99 -22.21 -5.52
N ASP A 128 7.56 -21.46 -6.48
CA ASP A 128 8.61 -21.92 -7.39
C ASP A 128 10.03 -21.84 -6.82
N GLY A 129 10.19 -21.42 -5.55
CA GLY A 129 11.48 -21.27 -4.87
C GLY A 129 12.19 -19.94 -5.14
N THR A 130 11.66 -19.06 -6.00
CA THR A 130 12.24 -17.74 -6.25
C THR A 130 12.16 -16.87 -5.00
N VAL A 131 13.33 -16.39 -4.53
CA VAL A 131 13.43 -15.47 -3.39
C VAL A 131 13.33 -14.03 -3.86
N LEU A 132 12.25 -13.36 -3.46
CA LEU A 132 12.03 -11.93 -3.65
C LEU A 132 12.59 -11.15 -2.47
N LYS A 133 13.29 -10.06 -2.75
CA LYS A 133 13.87 -9.17 -1.73
C LYS A 133 13.41 -7.74 -1.97
N TRP A 134 13.12 -7.05 -0.88
CA TRP A 134 12.80 -5.63 -0.86
C TRP A 134 13.33 -5.01 0.42
N ALA A 135 13.11 -3.71 0.59
CA ALA A 135 13.30 -3.04 1.86
C ALA A 135 12.09 -2.19 2.24
N VAL A 136 11.79 -2.14 3.54
CA VAL A 136 10.65 -1.41 4.09
C VAL A 136 11.10 -0.32 5.02
N ALA A 137 10.58 0.90 4.86
CA ALA A 137 10.74 1.95 5.85
C ALA A 137 9.37 2.37 6.41
N THR A 138 9.29 2.53 7.73
CA THR A 138 8.06 2.89 8.44
C THR A 138 8.22 4.23 9.15
N ALA A 139 7.08 4.89 9.38
CA ALA A 139 7.04 6.14 10.13
C ALA A 139 7.08 5.85 11.63
N GLN A 140 7.85 6.67 12.36
CA GLN A 140 8.02 6.59 13.80
C GLN A 140 7.92 7.99 14.40
N HIS A 141 7.44 8.09 15.63
CA HIS A 141 7.51 9.31 16.41
C HIS A 141 8.96 9.56 16.86
N ASP A 142 9.31 10.81 17.16
CA ASP A 142 10.67 11.14 17.64
C ASP A 142 11.08 10.41 18.92
N GLY A 143 10.12 9.91 19.70
CA GLY A 143 10.34 9.02 20.86
C GLY A 143 10.60 7.54 20.52
N GLY A 144 10.67 7.18 19.24
CA GLY A 144 10.95 5.82 18.75
C GLY A 144 9.74 4.89 18.70
N SER A 145 8.55 5.33 19.12
CA SER A 145 7.33 4.54 18.97
C SER A 145 6.84 4.52 17.53
N ALA A 146 6.31 3.39 17.08
CA ALA A 146 5.74 3.26 15.75
C ALA A 146 4.49 4.14 15.60
N VAL A 147 4.36 4.79 14.44
CA VAL A 147 3.08 5.39 14.03
C VAL A 147 2.11 4.25 13.70
N GLN A 148 0.85 4.37 14.12
CA GLN A 148 -0.19 3.38 13.79
C GLN A 148 -0.25 3.15 12.26
N PRO A 149 -0.26 1.88 11.79
CA PRO A 149 -0.41 1.52 10.38
C PRO A 149 -1.52 2.28 9.66
N GLY A 150 -1.29 2.63 8.39
CA GLY A 150 -2.27 3.29 7.54
C GLY A 150 -2.47 4.80 7.76
N LYS A 151 -2.04 5.38 8.89
CA LYS A 151 -2.06 6.86 9.08
C LYS A 151 -1.12 7.58 8.13
N LEU A 152 0.05 6.98 7.91
CA LEU A 152 1.06 7.39 6.94
C LEU A 152 1.46 6.19 6.10
N PRO A 153 1.86 6.37 4.83
CA PRO A 153 2.37 5.28 4.03
C PRO A 153 3.65 4.72 4.65
N PHE A 154 3.83 3.41 4.57
CA PHE A 154 5.20 2.88 4.61
C PHE A 154 5.81 2.94 3.21
N TRP A 155 7.12 2.69 3.13
CA TRP A 155 7.82 2.63 1.85
C TRP A 155 8.27 1.21 1.57
N CYS A 156 8.17 0.77 0.33
CA CYS A 156 8.59 -0.54 -0.13
C CYS A 156 9.48 -0.40 -1.38
N PHE A 157 10.74 -0.81 -1.28
CA PHE A 157 11.73 -0.68 -2.34
C PHE A 157 12.15 -2.05 -2.85
N ASP A 158 11.91 -2.32 -4.13
CA ASP A 158 12.32 -3.56 -4.79
C ASP A 158 13.85 -3.68 -4.83
N ARG A 159 14.40 -4.74 -4.24
CA ARG A 159 15.84 -5.10 -4.34
C ARG A 159 16.09 -6.31 -5.26
N THR A 160 15.02 -6.99 -5.65
CA THR A 160 14.94 -7.88 -6.81
C THR A 160 14.10 -7.23 -7.91
N PRO A 161 14.32 -7.53 -9.21
CA PRO A 161 13.53 -6.93 -10.29
C PRO A 161 12.02 -7.00 -10.04
N ARG A 162 11.33 -5.85 -10.09
CA ARG A 162 9.90 -5.74 -9.74
C ARG A 162 9.02 -6.74 -10.47
N HIS A 163 9.26 -6.96 -11.77
CA HIS A 163 8.46 -7.89 -12.59
C HIS A 163 8.42 -9.31 -12.01
N LEU A 164 9.40 -9.67 -11.18
CA LEU A 164 9.35 -10.90 -10.40
C LEU A 164 8.25 -10.74 -9.33
N ARG A 165 8.32 -9.75 -8.45
CA ARG A 165 7.31 -9.56 -7.39
C ARG A 165 5.90 -9.28 -7.93
N VAL A 166 5.78 -8.53 -9.01
CA VAL A 166 4.54 -7.99 -9.59
C VAL A 166 4.64 -8.07 -11.13
N PRO A 167 4.27 -9.20 -11.76
CA PRO A 167 4.43 -9.42 -13.21
C PRO A 167 3.31 -8.75 -14.05
N TYR A 168 2.98 -7.49 -13.77
CA TYR A 168 1.83 -6.80 -14.37
C TYR A 168 2.00 -6.49 -15.88
N GLU A 169 3.25 -6.33 -16.35
CA GLU A 169 3.54 -6.07 -17.77
C GLU A 169 3.66 -7.38 -18.57
N GLN A 170 4.16 -8.45 -17.94
CA GLN A 170 4.49 -9.72 -18.58
C GLN A 170 3.28 -10.65 -18.67
N ASP A 171 2.30 -10.51 -17.78
CA ASP A 171 1.09 -11.32 -17.77
C ASP A 171 -0.19 -10.45 -17.71
N PRO A 172 -0.63 -9.91 -18.86
CA PRO A 172 -1.82 -9.06 -18.93
C PRO A 172 -3.12 -9.77 -18.52
N LEU A 173 -3.16 -11.11 -18.48
CA LEU A 173 -4.35 -11.84 -18.04
C LEU A 173 -4.54 -11.71 -16.52
N ARG A 174 -3.46 -11.49 -15.76
CA ARG A 174 -3.52 -11.27 -14.32
C ARG A 174 -4.03 -9.89 -13.93
N THR A 175 -4.04 -8.94 -14.86
CA THR A 175 -4.44 -7.54 -14.62
C THR A 175 -5.79 -7.16 -15.24
N ARG A 176 -6.35 -8.00 -16.11
CA ARG A 176 -7.65 -7.77 -16.74
C ARG A 176 -8.79 -8.32 -15.90
N HIS A 177 -9.40 -7.44 -15.10
CA HIS A 177 -10.48 -7.82 -14.20
C HIS A 177 -11.88 -7.73 -14.85
N PRO A 178 -12.76 -8.73 -14.65
CA PRO A 178 -14.16 -8.66 -15.13
C PRO A 178 -14.96 -7.47 -14.59
N CYS A 179 -14.59 -6.92 -13.43
CA CYS A 179 -15.22 -5.71 -12.88
C CYS A 179 -14.85 -4.43 -13.62
N GLY A 180 -13.84 -4.47 -14.51
CA GLY A 180 -13.36 -3.34 -15.29
C GLY A 180 -12.39 -2.41 -14.56
N ALA A 181 -11.93 -2.78 -13.36
CA ALA A 181 -10.84 -2.09 -12.68
C ALA A 181 -9.51 -2.33 -13.42
N ARG A 182 -8.72 -1.26 -13.58
CA ARG A 182 -7.44 -1.25 -14.31
C ARG A 182 -6.28 -0.68 -13.49
N GLY A 183 -6.58 -0.04 -12.37
CA GLY A 183 -5.57 0.68 -11.58
C GLY A 183 -6.15 1.36 -10.36
N ILE A 184 -5.40 2.27 -9.78
CA ILE A 184 -5.78 3.04 -8.59
C ILE A 184 -6.03 4.52 -8.92
N SER A 185 -7.13 5.08 -8.39
CA SER A 185 -7.47 6.51 -8.50
C SER A 185 -7.27 7.24 -7.16
N ALA A 186 -7.74 6.70 -6.04
CA ALA A 186 -7.59 7.41 -4.77
C ALA A 186 -7.57 6.53 -3.52
N ILE A 187 -6.96 7.07 -2.47
CA ILE A 187 -7.08 6.59 -1.10
C ILE A 187 -7.62 7.74 -0.24
N ARG A 188 -8.68 7.50 0.52
CA ARG A 188 -9.23 8.45 1.48
C ARG A 188 -9.01 7.92 2.88
N VAL A 189 -8.30 8.69 3.69
CA VAL A 189 -7.99 8.34 5.07
C VAL A 189 -8.68 9.33 5.98
N VAL A 190 -9.55 8.84 6.87
CA VAL A 190 -10.15 9.63 7.93
C VAL A 190 -9.23 9.59 9.13
N VAL A 191 -8.96 10.76 9.73
CA VAL A 191 -8.08 10.89 10.90
C VAL A 191 -8.75 11.76 11.97
N PRO A 192 -8.43 11.53 13.26
CA PRO A 192 -8.88 12.41 14.34
C PRO A 192 -8.45 13.86 14.10
N ALA A 193 -9.32 14.80 14.48
CA ALA A 193 -9.09 16.23 14.31
C ALA A 193 -7.73 16.72 14.85
N GLY A 194 -7.28 16.16 15.98
CA GLY A 194 -6.00 16.51 16.61
C GLY A 194 -4.77 16.05 15.84
N GLU A 195 -4.90 15.07 14.95
CA GLU A 195 -3.78 14.48 14.21
C GLU A 195 -3.64 15.04 12.78
N GLN A 196 -4.73 15.54 12.19
CA GLN A 196 -4.79 15.95 10.79
C GLN A 196 -3.69 16.95 10.41
N LYS A 197 -3.40 17.94 11.27
CA LYS A 197 -2.37 18.94 11.01
C LYS A 197 -0.98 18.31 10.93
N VAL A 198 -0.64 17.46 11.91
CA VAL A 198 0.67 16.81 12.01
C VAL A 198 0.88 15.84 10.85
N LEU A 199 -0.11 14.99 10.58
CA LEU A 199 -0.07 14.06 9.45
C LEU A 199 0.03 14.81 8.12
N GLY A 200 -0.76 15.88 7.94
CA GLY A 200 -0.71 16.71 6.75
C GLY A 200 0.65 17.38 6.52
N GLN A 201 1.38 17.76 7.56
CA GLN A 201 2.76 18.25 7.44
C GLN A 201 3.70 17.18 6.89
N VAL A 202 3.55 15.93 7.35
CA VAL A 202 4.35 14.79 6.84
C VAL A 202 4.02 14.51 5.37
N TYR A 203 2.74 14.41 5.01
CA TYR A 203 2.34 14.23 3.61
C TYR A 203 2.85 15.38 2.72
N HIS A 204 2.80 16.62 3.21
CA HIS A 204 3.33 17.75 2.46
C HIS A 204 4.82 17.60 2.15
N ALA A 205 5.61 17.13 3.12
CA ALA A 205 7.04 16.89 2.96
C ALA A 205 7.35 15.71 2.02
N ILE A 206 6.48 14.70 1.97
CA ILE A 206 6.62 13.57 1.04
C ILE A 206 6.44 14.01 -0.42
N HIS A 207 5.45 14.87 -0.71
CA HIS A 207 4.85 15.04 -2.04
C HIS A 207 5.22 16.30 -2.86
N GLU A 208 6.11 17.18 -2.39
CA GLU A 208 6.51 18.49 -3.01
C GLU A 208 6.02 18.83 -4.45
N PRO A 209 5.52 20.07 -4.74
CA PRO A 209 5.16 21.19 -3.86
C PRO A 209 3.64 21.34 -3.64
N LYS A 210 3.29 22.26 -2.71
CA LYS A 210 1.98 22.57 -2.10
C LYS A 210 0.77 22.39 -3.04
N VAL A 211 0.05 21.28 -2.86
CA VAL A 211 -1.31 21.05 -3.38
C VAL A 211 -2.34 21.46 -2.31
N PRO A 212 -3.64 21.61 -2.66
CA PRO A 212 -4.68 22.04 -1.72
C PRO A 212 -4.62 21.30 -0.37
N ILE A 213 -4.98 22.00 0.71
CA ILE A 213 -4.87 21.49 2.08
C ILE A 213 -5.58 20.12 2.18
N ASN A 214 -4.79 19.08 2.42
CA ASN A 214 -5.17 17.69 2.63
C ASN A 214 -5.43 16.79 1.40
N LEU A 215 -4.93 17.17 0.22
CA LEU A 215 -4.91 16.30 -0.96
C LEU A 215 -3.51 16.26 -1.58
N TRP A 216 -2.97 15.06 -1.80
CA TRP A 216 -1.66 14.88 -2.41
C TRP A 216 -1.71 13.90 -3.59
N ARG A 217 -1.03 14.25 -4.68
CA ARG A 217 -0.98 13.43 -5.89
C ARG A 217 0.16 12.43 -5.83
N PHE A 218 -0.09 11.22 -6.31
CA PHE A 218 0.94 10.19 -6.49
C PHE A 218 0.94 9.70 -7.94
N GLY A 219 2.09 9.18 -8.37
CA GLY A 219 2.21 8.37 -9.57
C GLY A 219 1.96 6.88 -9.28
N VAL A 220 2.18 6.05 -10.28
CA VAL A 220 2.03 4.59 -10.21
C VAL A 220 3.25 3.91 -10.83
N PRO A 221 3.55 2.65 -10.48
CA PRO A 221 4.77 1.97 -10.93
C PRO A 221 4.89 1.78 -12.45
N SER A 222 3.76 1.67 -13.16
CA SER A 222 3.76 1.58 -14.62
C SER A 222 4.23 2.88 -15.27
N LYS A 223 5.32 2.79 -16.03
CA LYS A 223 5.89 3.93 -16.78
C LYS A 223 5.03 4.38 -17.95
N THR A 224 4.16 3.51 -18.45
CA THR A 224 3.24 3.80 -19.56
C THR A 224 1.91 4.36 -19.10
N SER A 225 1.60 4.23 -17.80
CA SER A 225 0.41 4.81 -17.21
C SER A 225 0.55 6.33 -17.08
N THR A 226 -0.44 7.06 -17.57
CA THR A 226 -0.57 8.51 -17.37
C THR A 226 -1.46 8.86 -16.18
N SER A 227 -2.03 7.85 -15.52
CA SER A 227 -2.92 8.00 -14.37
C SER A 227 -2.20 8.67 -13.21
N ARG A 228 -2.86 9.65 -12.58
CA ARG A 228 -2.40 10.28 -11.35
C ARG A 228 -3.45 10.18 -10.28
N GLY A 229 -3.20 9.32 -9.31
CA GLY A 229 -4.10 9.17 -8.18
C GLY A 229 -3.89 10.23 -7.10
N SER A 230 -4.68 10.14 -6.03
CA SER A 230 -4.58 11.03 -4.89
C SER A 230 -4.78 10.35 -3.55
N VAL A 231 -4.04 10.79 -2.53
CA VAL A 231 -4.34 10.51 -1.14
C VAL A 231 -5.01 11.74 -0.53
N VAL A 232 -6.10 11.53 0.21
CA VAL A 232 -6.88 12.60 0.84
C VAL A 232 -7.01 12.33 2.34
N LEU A 233 -6.63 13.31 3.16
CA LEU A 233 -6.88 13.27 4.61
C LEU A 233 -8.21 13.97 4.94
N LEU A 234 -9.19 13.18 5.37
CA LEU A 234 -10.48 13.64 5.84
C LEU A 234 -10.48 13.78 7.37
N ARG A 235 -11.22 14.75 7.89
CA ARG A 235 -11.40 14.93 9.33
C ARG A 235 -12.54 14.05 9.83
N GLY A 236 -12.33 13.32 10.91
CA GLY A 236 -13.35 12.53 11.59
C GLY A 236 -13.06 12.35 13.08
N ASN A 237 -13.79 11.42 13.70
CA ASN A 237 -13.66 11.10 15.12
C ASN A 237 -12.60 10.01 15.35
N GLU A 238 -12.60 8.99 14.51
CA GLU A 238 -11.70 7.84 14.59
C GLU A 238 -10.89 7.68 13.31
N PHE A 239 -9.74 7.03 13.42
CA PHE A 239 -8.90 6.71 12.28
C PHE A 239 -9.51 5.57 11.45
N ALA A 240 -9.54 5.73 10.13
CA ALA A 240 -9.83 4.65 9.19
C ALA A 240 -9.25 4.95 7.80
N ILE A 241 -8.75 3.93 7.11
CA ILE A 241 -8.66 3.98 5.65
C ILE A 241 -10.08 3.77 5.12
N HIS A 242 -10.76 4.90 4.88
CA HIS A 242 -12.20 4.94 4.65
C HIS A 242 -12.59 4.44 3.26
N GLU A 243 -11.81 4.78 2.23
CA GLU A 243 -12.14 4.42 0.85
C GLU A 243 -10.87 4.19 0.04
N VAL A 244 -10.86 3.09 -0.71
CA VAL A 244 -9.93 2.83 -1.82
C VAL A 244 -10.74 2.88 -3.11
N ILE A 245 -10.37 3.77 -4.01
CA ILE A 245 -11.06 4.00 -5.30
C ILE A 245 -10.15 3.51 -6.41
N LEU A 246 -10.56 2.44 -7.08
CA LEU A 246 -9.89 1.92 -8.27
C LEU A 246 -10.32 2.71 -9.51
N LEU A 247 -9.36 2.92 -10.41
CA LEU A 247 -9.61 3.44 -11.74
C LEU A 247 -10.21 2.33 -12.61
N GLY A 248 -11.38 2.55 -13.20
CA GLY A 248 -12.05 1.57 -14.04
C GLY A 248 -13.44 1.99 -14.52
N SER A 249 -14.11 1.12 -15.26
CA SER A 249 -15.47 1.35 -15.74
C SER A 249 -16.24 0.03 -15.81
N PRO A 250 -17.54 -0.02 -15.48
CA PRO A 250 -18.41 1.11 -15.10
C PRO A 250 -18.16 1.61 -13.67
N ASP A 251 -18.65 2.81 -13.34
CA ASP A 251 -18.70 3.27 -11.94
C ASP A 251 -19.56 2.31 -11.14
N ARG A 252 -18.96 1.66 -10.15
CA ARG A 252 -19.63 0.66 -9.32
C ARG A 252 -18.88 0.43 -8.02
N THR A 253 -19.56 -0.18 -7.07
CA THR A 253 -18.92 -0.70 -5.86
C THR A 253 -18.88 -2.22 -5.94
N ILE A 254 -17.74 -2.82 -5.61
CA ILE A 254 -17.58 -4.25 -5.42
C ILE A 254 -17.32 -4.54 -3.95
N GLU A 255 -17.91 -5.60 -3.43
CA GLU A 255 -17.54 -6.09 -2.11
C GLU A 255 -16.27 -6.95 -2.25
N LEU A 256 -15.13 -6.54 -1.71
CA LEU A 256 -13.91 -7.34 -1.76
C LEU A 256 -13.97 -8.49 -0.75
N LEU A 257 -14.46 -8.23 0.46
CA LEU A 257 -14.65 -9.21 1.54
C LEU A 257 -15.94 -8.85 2.28
N PRO A 258 -16.53 -9.75 3.09
CA PRO A 258 -17.73 -9.42 3.87
C PRO A 258 -17.60 -8.08 4.61
N GLY A 259 -18.37 -7.08 4.20
CA GLY A 259 -18.36 -5.73 4.77
C GLY A 259 -17.20 -4.80 4.35
N LEU A 260 -16.28 -5.26 3.50
CA LEU A 260 -15.23 -4.43 2.89
C LEU A 260 -15.56 -4.15 1.42
N TYR A 261 -15.84 -2.90 1.12
CA TYR A 261 -16.22 -2.45 -0.22
C TYR A 261 -15.12 -1.61 -0.87
N ILE A 262 -14.96 -1.78 -2.18
CA ILE A 262 -14.04 -1.00 -3.01
C ILE A 262 -14.85 -0.36 -4.13
N ARG A 263 -14.65 0.94 -4.33
CA ARG A 263 -15.27 1.68 -5.43
C ARG A 263 -14.40 1.59 -6.68
N ILE A 264 -15.05 1.46 -7.83
CA ILE A 264 -14.45 1.60 -9.15
C ILE A 264 -15.03 2.86 -9.77
N SER A 265 -14.18 3.75 -10.26
CA SER A 265 -14.58 5.03 -10.85
C SER A 265 -13.79 5.29 -12.13
N PRO A 266 -14.42 5.88 -13.17
CA PRO A 266 -13.71 6.29 -14.39
C PRO A 266 -12.77 7.49 -14.18
N TYR A 267 -12.88 8.15 -13.02
CA TYR A 267 -12.08 9.31 -12.60
C TYR A 267 -11.46 9.08 -11.22
#